data_AF-A0A7M2SH13-F1
#
_entry.id   AF-A0A7M2SH13-F1
#
_cell.length_a   1.000
_cell.length_b   1.000
_cell.length_c   1.000
_cell.angle_alpha   90.00
_cell.angle_beta   90.00
_cell.angle_gamma   90.00
#
_symmetry.space_group_name_H-M   'P 1'
#
loop_
_entity.id
_entity.type
_entity.pdbx_description
1 polymer ?
#
loop_
_entity_poly.entity_id
_entity_poly.type
_entity_poly.pdbx_seq_one_letter_code
_entity_poly.pdbx_strand_id
1 'polypeptide(L)'
;MGIGVLPALGLHSQLADLESVATKQFHRAQFLCFVATAFLCAAPYFLISALTLTPNVLLIMARSLPGWIGLALLSGRIFGWRLSWVAPAVVACAVTYWGASGGAETETPYVWWEFTARSPGDMPSLFLVLGLLTLGAFSLWLTPWRQKRMREAILPMPASR
;
A
#
# COMPACT_ATOMS: atom_id res chain seq x y z
N MET A 1 -36.97 -27.53 -9.82
CA MET A 1 -37.48 -26.22 -9.36
C MET A 1 -36.34 -25.46 -8.68
N GLY A 2 -35.96 -24.27 -9.17
CA GLY A 2 -35.63 -23.17 -8.26
C GLY A 2 -34.20 -22.64 -8.05
N ILE A 3 -33.16 -22.94 -8.86
CA ILE A 3 -31.81 -22.32 -8.65
C ILE A 3 -31.35 -21.45 -9.84
N GLY A 4 -32.03 -21.49 -10.98
CA GLY A 4 -31.60 -20.80 -12.21
C GLY A 4 -32.09 -19.35 -12.43
N VAL A 5 -32.85 -18.74 -11.50
CA VAL A 5 -33.53 -17.45 -11.75
C VAL A 5 -32.81 -16.24 -11.13
N LEU A 6 -31.87 -16.47 -10.21
CA LEU A 6 -31.13 -15.38 -9.54
C LEU A 6 -30.16 -14.58 -10.43
N PRO A 7 -29.50 -15.12 -11.49
CA PRO A 7 -28.58 -14.32 -12.29
C PRO A 7 -29.32 -13.38 -13.27
N ALA A 8 -30.52 -13.74 -13.72
CA ALA A 8 -31.28 -12.98 -14.71
C ALA A 8 -31.95 -11.74 -14.11
N LEU A 9 -32.39 -11.80 -12.85
CA LEU A 9 -32.98 -10.66 -12.14
C LEU A 9 -31.92 -9.61 -11.72
N GLY A 10 -30.64 -9.99 -11.68
CA GLY A 10 -29.53 -9.09 -11.33
C GLY A 10 -29.06 -8.18 -12.48
N LEU A 11 -29.39 -8.51 -13.74
CA LEU A 11 -28.92 -7.75 -14.89
C LEU A 11 -29.66 -6.42 -15.11
N HIS A 12 -30.85 -6.24 -14.51
CA HIS A 12 -31.67 -5.01 -14.60
C HIS A 12 -32.12 -4.51 -13.22
N SER A 13 -31.39 -4.85 -12.15
CA SER A 13 -31.76 -4.43 -10.80
C SER A 13 -31.20 -3.04 -10.49
N GLN A 14 -32.08 -2.07 -10.19
CA GLN A 14 -31.71 -0.76 -9.62
C GLN A 14 -30.89 -0.88 -8.33
N LEU A 15 -30.87 -2.06 -7.71
CA LEU A 15 -30.01 -2.37 -6.57
C LEU A 15 -28.52 -2.40 -6.95
N ALA A 16 -28.17 -2.78 -8.19
CA ALA A 16 -26.78 -2.79 -8.65
C ALA A 16 -26.19 -1.38 -8.74
N ASP A 17 -27.00 -0.39 -9.15
CA ASP A 17 -26.60 1.01 -9.14
C ASP A 17 -26.46 1.54 -7.71
N LEU A 18 -27.39 1.20 -6.81
CA LEU A 18 -27.29 1.54 -5.38
C LEU A 18 -26.08 0.89 -4.70
N GLU A 19 -25.80 -0.37 -5.00
CA GLU A 19 -24.64 -1.10 -4.48
C GLU A 19 -23.34 -0.50 -5.03
N SER A 20 -23.32 -0.06 -6.31
CA SER A 20 -22.18 0.64 -6.91
C SER A 20 -21.92 2.03 -6.32
N VAL A 21 -22.98 2.75 -5.91
CA VAL A 21 -22.87 4.06 -5.24
C VAL A 21 -22.47 3.88 -3.78
N ALA A 22 -23.07 2.91 -3.08
CA ALA A 22 -22.77 2.62 -1.68
C ALA A 22 -21.34 2.08 -1.48
N THR A 23 -20.86 1.19 -2.36
CA THR A 23 -19.48 0.68 -2.29
C THR A 23 -18.45 1.76 -2.56
N LYS A 24 -18.72 2.71 -3.48
CA LYS A 24 -17.84 3.87 -3.71
C LYS A 24 -17.73 4.75 -2.46
N GLN A 25 -18.83 5.00 -1.76
CA GLN A 25 -18.82 5.81 -0.55
C GLN A 25 -18.12 5.11 0.62
N PHE A 26 -18.30 3.79 0.75
CA PHE A 26 -17.60 2.98 1.76
C PHE A 26 -16.09 2.96 1.54
N HIS A 27 -15.63 2.73 0.30
CA HIS A 27 -14.19 2.76 -0.01
C HIS A 27 -13.57 4.15 0.18
N ARG A 28 -14.32 5.23 -0.13
CA ARG A 28 -13.89 6.60 0.16
C ARG A 28 -13.79 6.87 1.66
N ALA A 29 -14.80 6.46 2.44
CA ALA A 29 -14.77 6.62 3.89
C ALA A 29 -13.61 5.82 4.52
N GLN A 30 -13.36 4.60 4.03
CA GLN A 30 -12.23 3.78 4.48
C GLN A 30 -10.88 4.43 4.16
N PHE A 31 -10.72 4.99 2.95
CA PHE A 31 -9.51 5.72 2.58
C PHE A 31 -9.34 6.99 3.41
N LEU A 32 -10.40 7.77 3.60
CA LEU A 32 -10.38 8.97 4.43
C LEU A 32 -10.06 8.66 5.89
N CYS A 33 -10.66 7.63 6.49
CA CYS A 33 -10.32 7.19 7.84
C CYS A 33 -8.85 6.78 7.93
N PHE A 34 -8.35 6.00 6.97
CA PHE A 34 -6.94 5.59 6.97
C PHE A 34 -5.99 6.79 6.86
N VAL A 35 -6.27 7.73 5.95
CA VAL A 35 -5.48 8.96 5.78
C VAL A 35 -5.57 9.83 7.03
N ALA A 36 -6.76 10.00 7.61
CA ALA A 36 -6.98 10.78 8.82
C ALA A 36 -6.23 10.19 10.02
N THR A 37 -6.32 8.86 10.22
CA THR A 37 -5.57 8.17 11.28
C THR A 37 -4.06 8.27 11.05
N ALA A 38 -3.59 8.07 9.81
CA ALA A 38 -2.18 8.23 9.47
C ALA A 38 -1.68 9.65 9.77
N PHE A 39 -2.47 10.67 9.41
CA PHE A 39 -2.14 12.07 9.67
C PHE A 39 -2.16 12.39 11.17
N LEU A 40 -3.17 11.89 11.88
CA LEU A 40 -3.31 12.09 13.33
C LEU A 40 -2.16 11.45 14.12
N CYS A 41 -1.58 10.34 13.65
CA CYS A 41 -0.41 9.71 14.25
C CYS A 41 0.90 10.38 13.80
N ALA A 42 1.03 10.73 12.52
CA ALA A 42 2.25 11.31 11.98
C ALA A 42 2.49 12.75 12.45
N ALA A 43 1.45 13.57 12.54
CA ALA A 43 1.55 14.98 12.95
C ALA A 43 2.23 15.18 14.33
N PRO A 44 1.78 14.53 15.43
CA PRO A 44 2.44 14.66 16.72
C PRO A 44 3.86 14.05 16.71
N TYR A 45 4.07 12.95 15.97
CA TYR A 45 5.39 12.35 15.84
C TYR A 45 6.40 13.29 15.17
N PHE A 46 6.02 13.95 14.08
CA PHE A 46 6.86 14.97 13.44
C PHE A 46 7.05 16.20 14.30
N LEU A 47 6.01 16.63 15.00
CA LEU A 47 6.10 17.79 15.87
C LEU A 47 7.16 17.57 16.96
N ILE A 48 7.14 16.40 17.61
CA ILE A 48 8.13 16.02 18.63
C ILE A 48 9.51 15.83 17.99
N SER A 49 9.58 15.18 16.83
CA SER A 49 10.83 14.94 16.10
C SER A 49 11.48 16.24 15.64
N ALA A 50 10.71 17.25 15.24
CA ALA A 50 11.22 18.56 14.83
C ALA A 50 11.88 19.33 15.97
N LEU A 51 11.52 19.04 17.23
CA LEU A 51 12.13 19.64 18.41
C LEU A 51 13.43 18.95 18.84
N THR A 52 13.68 17.73 18.35
CA THR A 52 14.74 16.85 18.87
C THR A 52 15.77 16.45 17.82
N LEU A 53 15.41 16.42 16.54
CA LEU A 53 16.23 15.92 15.45
C LEU A 53 16.70 17.04 14.52
N THR A 54 17.79 16.77 13.80
CA THR A 54 18.28 17.65 12.74
C THR A 54 17.32 17.64 11.55
N PRO A 55 17.20 18.76 10.81
CA PRO A 55 16.25 18.88 9.69
C PRO A 55 16.48 17.85 8.58
N ASN A 56 17.73 17.42 8.37
CA ASN A 56 18.05 16.36 7.41
C ASN A 56 17.42 15.02 7.78
N VAL A 57 17.45 14.64 9.06
CA VAL A 57 16.82 13.40 9.53
C VAL A 57 15.31 13.49 9.40
N LEU A 58 14.73 14.66 9.68
CA LEU A 58 13.29 14.90 9.52
C LEU A 58 12.83 14.69 8.07
N LEU A 59 13.60 15.16 7.09
CA LEU A 59 13.32 14.98 5.66
C LEU A 59 13.39 13.51 5.23
N ILE A 60 14.38 12.77 5.74
CA ILE A 60 14.51 11.33 5.48
C ILE A 60 13.28 10.59 6.05
N MET A 61 12.87 10.92 7.27
CA MET A 61 11.66 10.33 7.89
C MET A 61 10.40 10.65 7.11
N ALA A 62 10.19 11.93 6.74
CA ALA A 62 9.04 12.38 5.93
C ALA A 62 8.95 11.66 4.59
N ARG A 63 10.10 11.44 3.94
CA ARG A 63 10.18 10.71 2.68
C ARG A 63 9.94 9.20 2.83
N SER A 64 10.35 8.60 3.94
CA SER A 64 10.18 7.15 4.15
C SER A 64 8.71 6.76 4.40
N LEU A 65 7.89 7.67 4.94
CA LEU A 65 6.50 7.42 5.31
C LEU A 65 5.60 6.93 4.17
N PRO A 66 5.61 7.55 2.98
CA PRO A 66 4.86 7.04 1.83
C PRO A 66 5.22 5.59 1.48
N GLY A 67 6.48 5.19 1.65
CA GLY A 67 6.92 3.81 1.42
C GLY A 67 6.30 2.84 2.43
N TRP A 68 6.34 3.20 3.72
CA TRP A 68 5.69 2.44 4.79
C TRP A 68 4.17 2.34 4.62
N ILE A 69 3.53 3.44 4.23
CA ILE A 69 2.09 3.48 3.91
C ILE A 69 1.78 2.55 2.74
N GLY A 70 2.57 2.61 1.67
CA GLY A 70 2.43 1.72 0.51
C GLY A 70 2.50 0.24 0.89
N LEU A 71 3.47 -0.14 1.73
CA LEU A 71 3.59 -1.50 2.26
C LEU A 71 2.40 -1.91 3.11
N ALA A 72 1.95 -1.04 4.01
CA ALA A 72 0.83 -1.33 4.89
C ALA A 72 -0.47 -1.55 4.11
N LEU A 73 -0.70 -0.75 3.07
CA LEU A 73 -1.83 -0.89 2.15
C LEU A 73 -1.76 -2.19 1.37
N LEU A 74 -0.59 -2.50 0.81
CA LEU A 74 -0.36 -3.72 0.03
C LEU A 74 -0.55 -4.98 0.90
N SER A 75 0.01 -4.97 2.12
CA SER A 75 -0.14 -6.04 3.11
C SER A 75 -1.60 -6.20 3.55
N GLY A 76 -2.26 -5.09 3.86
CA GLY A 76 -3.67 -5.09 4.26
C GLY A 76 -4.58 -5.64 3.16
N ARG A 77 -4.20 -5.46 1.89
CA ARG A 77 -4.94 -5.97 0.75
C ARG A 77 -4.70 -7.45 0.46
N ILE A 78 -3.47 -7.94 0.63
CA ILE A 78 -3.07 -9.33 0.35
C ILE A 78 -3.43 -10.27 1.50
N PHE A 79 -3.10 -9.88 2.73
CA PHE A 79 -3.24 -10.71 3.93
C PHE A 79 -4.47 -10.34 4.78
N GLY A 80 -5.17 -9.25 4.42
CA GLY A 80 -6.27 -8.69 5.19
C GLY A 80 -5.81 -7.60 6.17
N TRP A 81 -6.71 -6.67 6.48
CA TRP A 81 -6.39 -5.45 7.24
C TRP A 81 -5.84 -5.68 8.65
N ARG A 82 -6.11 -6.84 9.27
CA ARG A 82 -5.54 -7.22 10.58
C ARG A 82 -4.03 -7.54 10.50
N LEU A 83 -3.53 -7.85 9.30
CA LEU A 83 -2.14 -8.19 9.00
C LEU A 83 -1.48 -7.11 8.11
N SER A 84 -2.03 -5.89 8.10
CA SER A 84 -1.44 -4.76 7.38
C SER A 84 -0.05 -4.40 7.88
N TRP A 85 0.29 -4.75 9.12
CA TRP A 85 1.60 -4.51 9.73
C TRP A 85 2.68 -5.53 9.35
N VAL A 86 2.32 -6.66 8.73
CA VAL A 86 3.27 -7.75 8.44
C VAL A 86 4.32 -7.33 7.42
N ALA A 87 3.92 -6.78 6.26
CA ALA A 87 4.91 -6.35 5.26
C ALA A 87 5.81 -5.22 5.78
N PRO A 88 5.27 -4.17 6.47
CA PRO A 88 6.11 -3.19 7.15
C PRO A 88 7.10 -3.84 8.14
N ALA A 89 6.66 -4.77 8.98
CA ALA A 89 7.56 -5.42 9.94
C ALA A 89 8.67 -6.22 9.25
N VAL A 90 8.34 -6.99 8.21
CA VAL A 90 9.33 -7.77 7.44
C VAL A 90 10.34 -6.85 6.76
N VAL A 91 9.88 -5.76 6.14
CA VAL A 91 10.78 -4.79 5.49
C VAL A 91 11.62 -4.05 6.53
N ALA A 92 11.08 -3.72 7.71
CA ALA A 92 11.84 -3.12 8.80
C ALA A 92 12.97 -4.04 9.28
N CYS A 93 12.69 -5.34 9.43
CA CYS A 93 13.73 -6.33 9.73
C CYS A 93 14.79 -6.39 8.63
N ALA A 94 14.37 -6.41 7.35
CA ALA A 94 15.29 -6.47 6.22
C ALA A 94 16.21 -5.24 6.14
N VAL A 95 15.64 -4.05 6.26
CA VAL A 95 16.34 -2.76 6.33
C VAL A 95 17.32 -2.72 7.50
N THR A 96 16.89 -3.16 8.69
CA THR A 96 17.73 -3.11 9.89
C THR A 96 18.91 -4.06 9.80
N TYR A 97 18.72 -5.24 9.20
CA TYR A 97 19.75 -6.29 9.17
C TYR A 97 20.64 -6.25 7.92
N TRP A 98 20.07 -5.91 6.76
CA TRP A 98 20.77 -5.90 5.46
C TRP A 98 20.88 -4.51 4.82
N GLY A 99 20.32 -3.46 5.41
CA GLY A 99 20.33 -2.11 4.83
C GLY A 99 21.70 -1.44 4.83
N ALA A 100 22.60 -1.84 5.74
CA ALA A 100 23.97 -1.34 5.80
C ALA A 100 24.87 -2.14 4.85
N SER A 101 25.44 -1.48 3.84
CA SER A 101 26.50 -2.07 3.03
C SER A 101 27.82 -1.93 3.78
N GLY A 102 28.34 -3.03 4.33
CA GLY A 102 29.54 -3.06 5.18
C GLY A 102 30.88 -2.69 4.54
N GLY A 103 30.89 -1.90 3.45
CA GLY A 103 32.10 -1.40 2.81
C GLY A 103 32.42 0.01 3.27
N ALA A 104 33.49 0.17 4.04
CA ALA A 104 34.05 1.48 4.42
C ALA A 104 34.57 2.31 3.22
N GLU A 105 34.56 1.73 2.01
CA GLU A 105 35.12 2.31 0.78
C GLU A 105 34.08 2.89 -0.19
N THR A 106 32.78 2.72 0.09
CA THR A 106 31.72 3.27 -0.78
C THR A 106 31.15 4.55 -0.17
N GLU A 107 31.10 5.65 -0.92
CA GLU A 107 30.57 6.96 -0.49
C GLU A 107 29.14 6.92 0.06
N THR A 108 28.41 5.82 -0.17
CA THR A 108 27.10 5.55 0.45
C THR A 108 27.14 4.25 1.27
N PRO A 109 27.06 4.32 2.61
CA PRO A 109 27.12 3.14 3.49
C PRO A 109 25.83 2.28 3.48
N TYR A 110 24.90 2.54 2.55
CA TYR A 110 23.57 1.94 2.51
C TYR A 110 23.26 1.37 1.13
N VAL A 111 22.59 0.21 1.12
CA VAL A 111 22.21 -0.49 -0.11
C VAL A 111 21.16 0.33 -0.90
N TRP A 112 21.10 0.16 -2.23
CA TRP A 112 20.25 0.98 -3.10
C TRP A 112 18.74 0.92 -2.78
N TRP A 113 18.29 -0.19 -2.21
CA TRP A 113 16.89 -0.40 -1.80
C TRP A 113 16.60 0.15 -0.40
N GLU A 114 17.62 0.61 0.33
CA GLU A 114 17.50 1.24 1.64
C GLU A 114 16.91 2.65 1.50
N PHE A 115 15.68 2.83 1.95
CA PHE A 115 14.93 4.09 1.80
C PHE A 115 14.78 4.86 3.12
N THR A 116 15.25 4.31 4.25
CA THR A 116 15.05 4.90 5.58
C THR A 116 16.25 5.69 6.10
N ALA A 117 17.44 5.44 5.57
CA ALA A 117 18.69 6.05 6.04
C ALA A 117 19.48 6.79 4.94
N ARG A 118 19.08 6.65 3.67
CA ARG A 118 19.73 7.30 2.53
C ARG A 118 19.45 8.80 2.47
N SER A 119 20.39 9.53 1.86
CA SER A 119 20.30 10.98 1.70
C SER A 119 19.02 11.39 0.95
N PRO A 120 18.37 12.51 1.29
CA PRO A 120 17.18 13.00 0.61
C PRO A 120 17.37 13.25 -0.90
N GLY A 121 18.62 13.42 -1.35
CA GLY A 121 18.97 13.65 -2.76
C GLY A 121 19.06 12.37 -3.62
N ASP A 122 19.04 11.18 -3.03
CA ASP A 122 19.18 9.95 -3.80
C ASP A 122 17.93 9.66 -4.64
N MET A 123 18.06 9.68 -5.96
CA MET A 123 16.97 9.34 -6.89
C MET A 123 16.46 7.89 -6.79
N PRO A 124 17.29 6.84 -6.65
CA PRO A 124 16.78 5.46 -6.69
C PRO A 124 15.85 5.10 -5.53
N SER A 125 16.14 5.58 -4.31
CA SER A 125 15.24 5.35 -3.17
C SER A 125 13.94 6.16 -3.29
N LEU A 126 13.90 7.19 -4.15
CA LEU A 126 12.71 8.03 -4.34
C LEU A 126 11.74 7.30 -5.25
N PHE A 127 12.25 6.75 -6.34
CA PHE A 127 11.49 5.87 -7.23
C PHE A 127 10.95 4.65 -6.48
N LEU A 128 11.71 4.10 -5.54
CA LEU A 128 11.27 2.96 -4.74
C LEU A 128 10.10 3.34 -3.83
N VAL A 129 10.21 4.43 -3.08
CA VAL A 129 9.13 4.97 -2.23
C VAL A 129 7.87 5.28 -3.05
N LEU A 130 8.01 5.97 -4.18
CA LEU A 130 6.89 6.27 -5.08
C LEU A 130 6.30 5.00 -5.69
N GLY A 131 7.14 4.03 -6.06
CA GLY A 131 6.70 2.74 -6.57
C GLY A 131 5.85 1.98 -5.56
N LEU A 132 6.28 1.93 -4.30
CA LEU A 132 5.51 1.28 -3.22
C LEU A 132 4.21 2.01 -2.91
N LEU A 133 4.22 3.34 -2.90
CA LEU A 133 3.00 4.13 -2.69
C LEU A 133 2.01 3.93 -3.84
N THR A 134 2.47 4.03 -5.09
CA THR A 134 1.61 3.87 -6.28
C THR A 134 1.06 2.45 -6.34
N LEU A 135 1.87 1.43 -6.03
CA LEU A 135 1.43 0.04 -5.99
C LEU A 135 0.42 -0.20 -4.86
N GLY A 136 0.65 0.35 -3.67
CA GLY A 136 -0.29 0.31 -2.55
C GLY A 136 -1.63 0.99 -2.89
N ALA A 137 -1.58 2.19 -3.48
CA ALA A 137 -2.76 2.92 -3.93
C ALA A 137 -3.50 2.18 -5.06
N PHE A 138 -2.77 1.60 -6.01
CA PHE A 138 -3.34 0.80 -7.09
C PHE A 138 -4.02 -0.46 -6.57
N SER A 139 -3.49 -1.06 -5.49
CA SER A 139 -4.11 -2.23 -4.83
C SER A 139 -5.49 -1.91 -4.25
N LEU A 140 -5.70 -0.67 -3.78
CA LEU A 140 -7.00 -0.18 -3.32
C LEU A 140 -7.93 0.16 -4.49
N TRP A 141 -7.37 0.62 -5.60
CA TRP A 141 -8.12 0.98 -6.80
C TRP A 141 -8.62 -0.26 -7.58
N LEU A 142 -7.94 -1.39 -7.44
CA LEU A 142 -8.38 -2.69 -7.95
C LEU A 142 -9.54 -3.24 -7.10
N THR A 143 -10.75 -2.81 -7.46
CA THR A 143 -12.00 -3.41 -6.99
C THR A 143 -11.98 -4.94 -7.19
N PRO A 144 -12.53 -5.73 -6.25
CA PRO A 144 -12.49 -7.20 -6.30
C PRO A 144 -13.08 -7.77 -7.60
N TRP A 145 -14.06 -7.08 -8.20
CA TRP A 145 -14.66 -7.42 -9.49
C TRP A 145 -13.67 -7.37 -10.66
N ARG A 146 -12.74 -6.39 -10.71
CA ARG A 146 -11.72 -6.29 -11.77
C ARG A 146 -10.66 -7.38 -11.63
N GLN A 147 -10.31 -7.77 -10.42
CA GLN A 147 -9.38 -8.89 -10.19
C GLN A 147 -9.99 -10.23 -10.57
N LYS A 148 -11.27 -10.48 -10.24
CA LYS A 148 -11.95 -11.70 -10.67
C LYS A 148 -11.97 -11.81 -12.19
N ARG A 149 -12.30 -10.71 -12.87
CA ARG A 149 -12.28 -10.60 -14.33
C ARG A 149 -10.89 -10.77 -14.95
N MET A 150 -9.83 -10.27 -14.30
CA MET A 150 -8.44 -10.50 -14.73
C MET A 150 -8.01 -11.95 -14.49
N ARG A 151 -8.41 -12.56 -13.39
CA ARG A 151 -8.11 -13.96 -13.08
C ARG A 151 -8.81 -14.92 -14.05
N GLU A 152 -10.05 -14.59 -14.43
CA GLU A 152 -10.80 -15.29 -15.48
C GLU A 152 -10.21 -15.06 -16.89
N ALA A 153 -9.62 -13.89 -17.15
CA ALA A 153 -8.93 -13.63 -18.41
C ALA A 153 -7.55 -14.31 -18.53
N ILE A 154 -6.86 -14.50 -17.40
CA ILE A 154 -5.51 -15.12 -17.33
C ILE A 154 -5.60 -16.64 -17.26
N LEU A 155 -6.65 -17.19 -16.64
CA LEU A 155 -6.95 -18.63 -16.62
C LEU A 155 -8.16 -18.89 -17.54
N PRO A 156 -7.97 -19.08 -18.86
CA PRO A 156 -9.03 -19.65 -19.68
C PRO A 156 -9.37 -21.02 -19.07
N MET A 157 -10.62 -21.19 -18.62
CA MET A 157 -11.06 -22.48 -18.08
C MET A 157 -10.74 -23.58 -19.10
N PRO A 158 -10.13 -24.69 -18.70
CA PRO A 158 -10.05 -25.85 -19.58
C PRO A 158 -11.48 -26.27 -19.91
N ALA A 159 -11.81 -26.26 -21.20
CA ALA A 159 -13.10 -26.69 -21.70
C ALA A 159 -13.38 -28.10 -21.19
N SER A 160 -14.37 -28.23 -20.30
CA SER A 160 -14.87 -29.53 -19.84
C SER A 160 -15.47 -30.26 -21.05
N ARG A 161 -14.88 -31.41 -21.40
CA ARG A 161 -15.53 -32.46 -22.18
C ARG A 161 -16.32 -33.37 -21.26
#